data_AF-A0A353VY21-F1
#
_entry.id   AF-A0A353VY21-F1
#
_cell.length_a   1.000
_cell.length_b   1.000
_cell.length_c   1.000
_cell.angle_alpha   90.00
_cell.angle_beta   90.00
_cell.angle_gamma   90.00
#
_symmetry.space_group_name_H-M   'P 1'
#
loop_
_entity.id
_entity.type
_entity.pdbx_description
1 polymer ?
#
loop_
_entity_poly.entity_id
_entity_poly.type
_entity_poly.pdbx_seq_one_letter_code
_entity_poly.pdbx_strand_id
1 'polypeptide(L)'
;MPAIINTSSAFSFILRADNYSSENSIELSFSLPEGQNLASGLIVTEYKGNDTTLIRLEDEAGDEIYKYSINGDITELNTSSTSKPKKAIIITKNFTGILDWSVTAD
;
A
#
# COMPACT_ATOMS: atom_id res chain seq x y z
N MET A 1 -10.15 -1.30 -12.13
CA MET A 1 -10.16 -0.07 -11.31
C MET A 1 -10.01 -0.50 -9.86
N PRO A 2 -9.11 0.10 -9.08
CA PRO A 2 -8.93 -0.26 -7.68
C PRO A 2 -10.10 0.19 -6.82
N ALA A 3 -10.38 -0.55 -5.75
CA ALA A 3 -11.20 -0.09 -4.64
C ALA A 3 -10.29 0.55 -3.58
N ILE A 4 -10.69 1.71 -3.07
CA ILE A 4 -9.90 2.50 -2.12
C ILE A 4 -10.76 2.82 -0.90
N ILE A 5 -10.25 2.51 0.29
CA ILE A 5 -10.78 3.00 1.56
C ILE A 5 -9.77 4.03 2.07
N ASN A 6 -10.22 5.24 2.36
CA ASN A 6 -9.37 6.30 2.89
C ASN A 6 -10.15 7.05 3.98
N THR A 7 -9.92 6.64 5.22
CA THR A 7 -10.64 7.14 6.40
C THR A 7 -9.65 7.62 7.45
N SER A 8 -10.14 8.24 8.52
CA SER A 8 -9.30 8.68 9.63
C SER A 8 -8.63 7.53 10.39
N SER A 9 -9.13 6.30 10.28
CA SER A 9 -8.66 5.14 11.07
C SER A 9 -8.09 4.01 10.23
N ALA A 10 -8.24 4.03 8.91
CA ALA A 10 -7.69 3.01 8.03
C ALA A 10 -7.53 3.53 6.59
N PHE A 11 -6.53 3.00 5.91
CA PHE A 11 -6.39 3.06 4.47
C PHE A 11 -6.32 1.66 3.88
N SER A 12 -6.94 1.45 2.71
CA SER A 12 -6.69 0.26 1.92
C SER A 12 -6.77 0.52 0.42
N PHE A 13 -6.01 -0.27 -0.33
CA PHE A 13 -5.98 -0.30 -1.77
C PHE A 13 -6.12 -1.75 -2.23
N ILE A 14 -7.22 -2.05 -2.91
CA ILE A 14 -7.54 -3.40 -3.39
C ILE A 14 -7.64 -3.35 -4.91
N LEU A 15 -6.87 -4.19 -5.59
CA LEU A 15 -6.84 -4.28 -7.04
C LEU A 15 -6.90 -5.74 -7.46
N ARG A 16 -7.94 -6.09 -8.21
CA ARG A 16 -7.99 -7.31 -9.02
C ARG A 16 -7.96 -6.91 -10.48
N ALA A 17 -6.95 -7.37 -11.21
CA ALA A 17 -6.71 -6.88 -12.55
C ALA A 17 -6.02 -7.91 -13.46
N ASP A 18 -6.14 -7.64 -14.75
CA ASP A 18 -5.38 -8.29 -15.82
C ASP A 18 -4.76 -7.20 -16.70
N ASN A 19 -3.42 -7.16 -16.74
CA ASN A 19 -2.58 -6.21 -17.48
C ASN A 19 -2.87 -4.73 -17.16
N TYR A 20 -3.01 -4.40 -15.87
CA TYR A 20 -3.32 -3.03 -15.42
C TYR A 20 -2.05 -2.21 -15.18
N SER A 21 -2.06 -0.97 -15.68
CA SER A 21 -1.00 0.00 -15.46
C SER A 21 -1.58 1.32 -14.96
N SER A 22 -1.01 1.84 -13.89
CA SER A 22 -1.41 3.12 -13.32
C SER A 22 -0.33 3.67 -12.39
N GLU A 23 -0.35 4.97 -12.19
CA GLU A 23 0.34 5.64 -11.09
C GLU A 23 -0.70 6.35 -10.22
N ASN A 24 -0.91 5.84 -9.01
CA ASN A 24 -1.82 6.43 -8.04
C ASN A 24 -1.00 7.10 -6.95
N SER A 25 -1.33 8.35 -6.65
CA SER A 25 -0.77 9.13 -5.55
C SER A 25 -1.95 9.65 -4.73
N ILE A 26 -2.12 9.13 -3.52
CA ILE A 26 -3.30 9.33 -2.68
C ILE A 26 -2.87 10.00 -1.37
N GLU A 27 -3.43 11.17 -1.08
CA GLU A 27 -3.30 11.78 0.24
C GLU A 27 -4.16 11.03 1.25
N LEU A 28 -3.56 10.66 2.38
CA LEU A 28 -4.22 9.89 3.42
C LEU A 28 -5.04 10.81 4.32
N SER A 29 -6.26 10.39 4.61
CA SER A 29 -7.08 10.95 5.68
C SER A 29 -6.73 10.34 7.04
N PHE A 30 -5.92 9.28 7.05
CA PHE A 30 -5.53 8.51 8.23
C PHE A 30 -4.78 9.38 9.25
N SER A 31 -5.12 9.21 10.53
CA SER A 31 -4.42 9.86 11.64
C SER A 31 -3.93 8.79 12.59
N LEU A 32 -2.61 8.67 12.75
CA LEU A 32 -2.00 7.75 13.71
C LEU A 32 -2.15 8.33 15.14
N PRO A 33 -2.86 7.65 16.06
CA PRO A 33 -2.95 8.09 17.45
C PRO A 33 -1.58 8.08 18.12
N GLU A 34 -1.37 9.00 19.08
CA GLU A 34 -0.12 9.01 19.84
C GLU A 34 0.08 7.70 20.61
N GLY A 35 1.31 7.18 20.58
CA GLY A 35 1.68 5.96 21.28
C GLY A 35 1.27 4.65 20.58
N GLN A 36 0.63 4.72 19.40
CA GLN A 36 0.35 3.55 18.57
C GLN A 36 1.39 3.39 17.48
N ASN A 37 1.56 2.14 17.04
CA ASN A 37 2.39 1.85 15.88
C ASN A 37 1.52 1.83 14.62
N LEU A 38 2.17 2.04 13.49
CA LEU A 38 1.57 1.89 12.18
C LEU A 38 1.74 0.44 11.73
N ALA A 39 0.64 -0.24 11.44
CA ALA A 39 0.62 -1.51 10.76
C ALA A 39 0.41 -1.32 9.26
N SER A 40 1.17 -2.07 8.47
CA SER A 40 1.01 -2.19 7.02
C SER A 40 0.99 -3.66 6.64
N GLY A 41 -0.14 -4.12 6.11
CA GLY A 41 -0.36 -5.48 5.63
C GLY A 41 -0.48 -5.51 4.12
N LEU A 42 0.31 -6.35 3.47
CA LEU A 42 0.31 -6.55 2.02
C LEU A 42 0.06 -8.01 1.68
N ILE A 43 -0.90 -8.27 0.82
CA ILE A 43 -1.17 -9.57 0.23
C ILE A 43 -1.20 -9.41 -1.30
N VAL A 44 -0.40 -10.21 -1.99
CA VAL A 44 -0.45 -10.36 -3.45
C VAL A 44 -0.59 -11.83 -3.78
N THR A 45 -1.57 -12.15 -4.63
CA THR A 45 -1.84 -13.51 -5.08
C THR A 45 -2.17 -13.54 -6.56
N GLU A 46 -2.06 -14.72 -7.18
CA GLU A 46 -2.34 -14.94 -8.60
C GLU A 46 -1.44 -14.13 -9.54
N TYR A 47 -0.24 -13.75 -9.08
CA TYR A 47 0.74 -13.01 -9.87
C TYR A 47 1.14 -13.79 -11.14
N LYS A 48 1.10 -13.13 -12.31
CA LYS A 48 1.38 -13.78 -13.61
C LYS A 48 2.76 -13.50 -14.21
N GLY A 49 3.59 -12.68 -13.58
CA GLY A 49 4.94 -12.40 -14.06
C GLY A 49 5.03 -11.23 -15.04
N ASN A 50 6.26 -10.69 -15.15
CA ASN A 50 6.64 -9.61 -16.08
C ASN A 50 6.04 -8.23 -15.78
N ASP A 51 5.50 -8.03 -14.58
CA ASP A 51 5.01 -6.74 -14.12
C ASP A 51 6.09 -5.96 -13.34
N THR A 52 5.82 -4.68 -13.09
CA THR A 52 6.59 -3.90 -12.13
C THR A 52 5.61 -3.17 -11.25
N THR A 53 5.42 -3.67 -10.03
CA THR A 53 4.58 -3.02 -9.04
C THR A 53 5.39 -2.53 -7.85
N LEU A 54 5.21 -1.26 -7.51
CA LEU A 54 5.86 -0.58 -6.39
C LEU A 54 4.81 0.11 -5.55
N ILE A 55 4.82 -0.16 -4.25
CA ILE A 55 3.99 0.52 -3.26
C ILE A 55 4.92 1.28 -2.31
N ARG A 56 4.58 2.52 -2.00
CA ARG A 56 5.24 3.34 -0.97
C ARG A 56 4.23 4.01 -0.07
N LEU A 57 4.60 4.09 1.19
CA LEU A 57 3.95 4.90 2.19
C LEU A 57 4.94 5.97 2.65
N GLU A 58 4.57 7.23 2.52
CA GLU A 58 5.43 8.37 2.87
C GLU A 58 4.81 9.16 4.02
N ASP A 59 5.67 9.76 4.84
CA ASP A 59 5.27 10.71 5.87
C ASP A 59 5.11 12.14 5.32
N GLU A 60 4.90 13.12 6.21
CA GLU A 60 4.72 14.52 5.85
C GLU A 60 6.00 15.17 5.26
N ALA A 61 7.19 14.68 5.63
CA ALA A 61 8.46 15.13 5.07
C ALA A 61 8.76 14.49 3.71
N GLY A 62 8.00 13.46 3.32
CA GLY A 62 8.25 12.65 2.13
C GLY A 62 9.22 11.50 2.37
N ASP A 63 9.53 11.17 3.62
CA ASP A 63 10.38 10.04 3.96
C ASP A 63 9.62 8.72 3.80
N GLU A 64 10.28 7.72 3.21
CA GLU A 64 9.69 6.39 3.00
C GLU A 64 9.50 5.68 4.35
N ILE A 65 8.24 5.47 4.75
CA ILE A 65 7.87 4.66 5.93
C ILE A 65 7.89 3.17 5.56
N TYR A 66 7.17 2.81 4.50
CA TYR A 66 7.10 1.45 3.97
C TYR A 66 7.26 1.43 2.47
N LYS A 67 7.88 0.36 1.97
CA LYS A 67 8.14 0.17 0.55
C LYS A 67 8.10 -1.29 0.19
N TYR A 68 7.30 -1.60 -0.83
CA TYR A 68 7.14 -2.96 -1.33
C TYR A 68 7.40 -2.98 -2.83
N SER A 69 8.37 -3.80 -3.24
CA SER A 69 8.63 -4.13 -4.64
C SER A 69 8.05 -5.52 -4.89
N ILE A 70 6.96 -5.60 -5.63
CA ILE A 70 6.24 -6.85 -5.88
C ILE A 70 6.80 -7.49 -7.14
N ASN A 71 7.24 -8.74 -7.01
CA ASN A 71 7.80 -9.56 -8.09
C ASN A 71 7.28 -11.01 -8.07
N GLY A 72 6.23 -11.27 -7.28
CA GLY A 72 5.65 -12.57 -7.03
C GLY A 72 4.49 -12.49 -6.05
N ASP A 73 3.90 -13.65 -5.74
CA ASP A 73 2.95 -13.77 -4.64
C ASP A 73 3.65 -13.46 -3.31
N ILE A 74 3.06 -12.59 -2.49
CA ILE A 74 3.66 -12.11 -1.25
C ILE A 74 2.59 -11.96 -0.16
N THR A 75 3.00 -12.20 1.09
CA THR A 75 2.22 -11.86 2.28
C THR A 75 3.17 -11.27 3.30
N GLU A 76 3.03 -9.97 3.55
CA GLU A 76 3.90 -9.22 4.47
C GLU A 76 3.05 -8.44 5.48
N LEU A 77 3.53 -8.39 6.72
CA LEU A 77 2.99 -7.57 7.78
C LEU A 77 4.15 -6.84 8.45
N ASN A 78 4.07 -5.52 8.52
CA ASN A 78 5.03 -4.69 9.23
C ASN A 78 4.29 -3.79 10.23
N THR A 79 4.73 -3.79 11.49
CA THR A 79 4.10 -3.02 12.58
C THR A 79 5.10 -2.20 13.39
N SER A 80 6.30 -1.94 12.84
CA SER A 80 7.41 -1.35 13.60
C SER A 80 7.48 0.18 13.56
N SER A 81 6.70 0.84 12.71
CA SER A 81 6.81 2.29 12.51
C SER A 81 5.95 3.07 13.50
N THR A 82 6.44 4.21 13.96
CA THR A 82 5.67 5.23 14.71
C THR A 82 5.47 6.50 13.89
N SER A 83 5.95 6.52 12.64
CA SER A 83 5.84 7.67 11.75
C SER A 83 4.40 7.87 11.29
N LYS A 84 3.97 9.13 11.23
CA LYS A 84 2.62 9.50 10.79
C LYS A 84 2.55 9.45 9.26
N PRO A 85 1.76 8.56 8.65
CA PRO A 85 1.69 8.47 7.21
C PRO A 85 0.87 9.64 6.65
N LYS A 86 1.30 10.16 5.50
CA LYS A 86 0.64 11.27 4.81
C LYS A 86 0.19 10.90 3.41
N LYS A 87 0.95 10.04 2.73
CA LYS A 87 0.75 9.78 1.31
C LYS A 87 1.01 8.33 0.95
N ALA A 88 0.13 7.76 0.14
CA ALA A 88 0.28 6.44 -0.44
C ALA A 88 0.56 6.58 -1.95
N ILE A 89 1.62 5.92 -2.42
CA ILE A 89 2.01 5.89 -3.83
C ILE A 89 2.00 4.45 -4.31
N ILE A 90 1.22 4.18 -5.36
CA ILE A 90 1.08 2.85 -5.96
C ILE A 90 1.32 2.96 -7.46
N ILE A 91 2.42 2.39 -7.92
CA ILE A 91 2.80 2.33 -9.33
C ILE A 91 2.66 0.88 -9.77
N THR A 92 1.80 0.63 -10.76
CA THR A 92 1.64 -0.67 -11.42
C THR A 92 2.01 -0.53 -12.89
N LYS A 93 2.74 -1.51 -13.41
CA LYS A 93 3.01 -1.66 -14.85
C LYS A 93 2.71 -3.09 -15.25
N ASN A 94 1.67 -3.27 -16.07
CA ASN A 94 1.20 -4.56 -16.57
C ASN A 94 0.83 -5.56 -15.48
N PHE A 95 0.33 -5.08 -14.32
CA PHE A 95 -0.01 -5.94 -13.20
C PHE A 95 -1.18 -6.87 -13.54
N THR A 96 -0.98 -8.17 -13.33
CA THR A 96 -2.04 -9.19 -13.39
C THR A 96 -2.02 -10.00 -12.10
N GLY A 97 -3.14 -10.01 -11.39
CA GLY A 97 -3.30 -10.70 -10.12
C GLY A 97 -4.29 -9.99 -9.18
N ILE A 98 -4.17 -10.31 -7.90
CA ILE A 98 -4.90 -9.69 -6.80
C ILE A 98 -3.89 -9.05 -5.86
N LEU A 99 -4.07 -7.77 -5.57
CA LEU A 99 -3.29 -6.99 -4.61
C LEU A 99 -4.26 -6.43 -3.58
N ASP A 100 -3.99 -6.71 -2.32
CA ASP A 100 -4.68 -6.13 -1.17
C ASP A 100 -3.63 -5.53 -0.24
N TRP A 101 -3.65 -4.21 -0.11
CA TRP A 101 -2.76 -3.48 0.79
C TRP A 101 -3.58 -2.66 1.76
N SER A 102 -3.25 -2.75 3.05
CA SER A 102 -3.93 -2.03 4.11
C SER A 102 -2.93 -1.39 5.07
N VAL A 103 -3.34 -0.26 5.62
CA VAL A 103 -2.61 0.49 6.64
C VAL A 103 -3.57 0.86 7.76
N THR A 104 -3.22 0.46 8.98
CA THR A 104 -4.00 0.70 10.20
C THR A 104 -3.08 1.09 11.35
N ALA A 105 -3.66 1.55 12.45
CA ALA A 105 -2.93 1.63 13.71
C ALA A 105 -2.96 0.26 14.41
N ASP A 106 -1.88 -0.07 15.13
CA ASP A 106 -1.68 -1.29 15.95
C ASP A 106 -1.59 -0.93 17.44
#